data_AF-A0A1J4KBJ9-F1
#
_entry.id   AF-A0A1J4KBJ9-F1
#
_cell.length_a   1.000
_cell.length_b   1.000
_cell.length_c   1.000
_cell.angle_alpha   90.00
_cell.angle_beta   90.00
_cell.angle_gamma   90.00
#
_symmetry.space_group_name_H-M   'P 1'
#
loop_
_entity.id
_entity.type
_entity.pdbx_description
1 polymer ?
#
loop_
_entity_poly.entity_id
_entity_poly.type
_entity_poly.pdbx_seq_one_letter_code
_entity_poly.pdbx_strand_id
1 'polypeptide(L)'
;MAEEVPEQVAAPAEEPAPVQAEEPAPAPAAEPAPVEDDVPMGACPLLKFKPNDFLRPLQAYEQYVFNLEGMLFWRRPIPMVILLVLVESFFIFVKCSNLSTFAVVFLLIALRYLAEIVYKQFGATLGPILFPPIDEGKPEETNRIYPLLPMCQRGSYLCSVIYNKIKEIKAALSQPTTKTTLYAAGVASAGFLFFWVVGTFWFNFVLVNLVLLAPGIVMHPQVFPYCEPYILKFAGSIGCPYCKPKFD
;
A
#
# COMPACT_ATOMS: atom_id res chain seq x y z
N MET A 1 62.43 -63.13 -39.02
CA MET A 1 61.19 -62.48 -39.47
C MET A 1 60.32 -62.39 -38.24
N ALA A 2 60.27 -61.21 -37.63
CA ALA A 2 59.60 -61.00 -36.36
C ALA A 2 58.11 -60.71 -36.65
N GLU A 3 57.25 -61.55 -36.09
CA GLU A 3 55.80 -61.48 -36.19
C GLU A 3 55.32 -60.49 -35.11
N GLU A 4 54.75 -59.35 -35.52
CA GLU A 4 54.19 -58.35 -34.63
C GLU A 4 52.86 -58.84 -34.06
N VAL A 5 52.80 -58.98 -32.74
CA VAL A 5 51.59 -59.33 -31.98
C VAL A 5 50.80 -58.05 -31.72
N PRO A 6 49.50 -57.97 -32.06
CA PRO A 6 48.71 -56.76 -31.84
C PRO A 6 48.34 -56.60 -30.36
N GLU A 7 48.60 -55.39 -29.87
CA GLU A 7 48.28 -54.87 -28.54
C GLU A 7 46.75 -54.77 -28.37
N GLN A 8 46.19 -55.57 -27.44
CA GLN A 8 44.78 -55.50 -27.06
C GLN A 8 44.53 -54.23 -26.23
N VAL A 9 43.88 -53.24 -26.86
CA VAL A 9 43.37 -52.04 -26.20
C VAL A 9 42.15 -52.43 -25.35
N ALA A 10 42.32 -52.39 -24.03
CA ALA A 10 41.24 -52.59 -23.07
C ALA A 10 40.20 -51.47 -23.17
N ALA A 11 38.92 -51.86 -23.27
CA ALA A 11 37.80 -50.93 -23.27
C ALA A 11 37.67 -50.24 -21.88
N PRO A 12 37.38 -48.93 -21.84
CA PRO A 12 37.13 -48.22 -20.59
C PRO A 12 35.84 -48.72 -19.93
N ALA A 13 35.92 -48.94 -18.62
CA ALA A 13 34.81 -49.37 -17.78
C ALA A 13 33.67 -48.34 -17.81
N GLU A 14 32.46 -48.83 -18.04
CA GLU A 14 31.21 -48.07 -17.99
C GLU A 14 30.98 -47.57 -16.56
N GLU A 15 30.94 -46.25 -16.38
CA GLU A 15 30.69 -45.60 -15.11
C GLU A 15 29.20 -45.77 -14.74
N PRO A 16 28.86 -46.26 -13.53
CA PRO A 16 27.47 -46.48 -13.15
C PRO A 16 26.71 -45.14 -13.07
N ALA A 17 25.55 -45.10 -13.72
CA ALA A 17 24.67 -43.94 -13.76
C ALA A 17 24.35 -43.41 -12.34
N PRO A 18 24.27 -42.08 -12.15
CA PRO A 18 23.93 -41.49 -10.87
C PRO A 18 22.51 -41.91 -10.45
N VAL A 19 22.44 -42.53 -9.26
CA VAL A 19 21.20 -42.82 -8.55
C VAL A 19 20.45 -41.51 -8.35
N GLN A 20 19.32 -41.35 -9.04
CA GLN A 20 18.41 -40.24 -8.81
C GLN A 20 17.88 -40.34 -7.39
N ALA A 21 18.30 -39.42 -6.53
CA ALA A 21 17.70 -39.21 -5.23
C ALA A 21 16.26 -38.74 -5.45
N GLU A 22 15.30 -39.59 -5.10
CA GLU A 22 13.89 -39.27 -5.06
C GLU A 22 13.70 -38.05 -4.13
N GLU A 23 13.36 -36.91 -4.72
CA GLU A 23 13.05 -35.69 -3.99
C GLU A 23 11.81 -35.97 -3.12
N PRO A 24 11.90 -35.83 -1.78
CA PRO A 24 10.77 -36.12 -0.91
C PRO A 24 9.62 -35.18 -1.27
N ALA A 25 8.46 -35.78 -1.53
CA ALA A 25 7.24 -35.08 -1.90
C ALA A 25 7.00 -33.88 -0.97
N PRO A 26 6.60 -32.70 -1.52
CA PRO A 26 6.31 -31.53 -0.72
C PRO A 26 5.22 -31.88 0.30
N ALA A 27 5.53 -31.64 1.57
CA ALA A 27 4.58 -31.83 2.66
C ALA A 27 3.26 -31.10 2.30
N PRO A 28 2.10 -31.75 2.52
CA PRO A 28 0.82 -31.13 2.23
C PRO A 28 0.76 -29.78 2.92
N ALA A 29 0.53 -28.72 2.12
CA ALA A 29 0.35 -27.38 2.61
C ALA A 29 -0.68 -27.43 3.74
N ALA A 30 -0.26 -27.06 4.95
CA ALA A 30 -1.14 -26.99 6.10
C ALA A 30 -2.37 -26.18 5.71
N GLU A 31 -3.55 -26.80 5.83
CA GLU A 31 -4.81 -26.10 5.62
C GLU A 31 -4.79 -24.84 6.50
N PRO A 32 -5.06 -23.64 5.94
CA PRO A 32 -5.15 -22.44 6.75
C PRO A 32 -6.25 -22.68 7.78
N ALA A 33 -5.89 -22.53 9.06
CA ALA A 33 -6.82 -22.69 10.17
C ALA A 33 -8.12 -21.92 9.88
N PRO A 34 -9.30 -22.48 10.18
CA PRO A 34 -10.56 -21.78 10.01
C PRO A 34 -10.48 -20.47 10.80
N VAL A 35 -10.50 -19.35 10.08
CA VAL A 35 -10.61 -18.02 10.67
C VAL A 35 -11.97 -17.99 11.34
N GLU A 36 -12.00 -18.12 12.67
CA GLU A 36 -13.21 -17.95 13.47
C GLU A 36 -13.82 -16.58 13.09
N ASP A 37 -15.04 -16.61 12.55
CA ASP A 37 -15.78 -15.45 12.05
C ASP A 37 -16.22 -14.46 13.16
N ASP A 38 -15.84 -14.73 14.41
CA ASP A 38 -16.30 -14.02 15.59
C ASP A 38 -15.23 -13.06 16.14
N VAL A 39 -14.68 -12.18 15.28
CA VAL A 39 -14.17 -10.91 15.81
C VAL A 39 -15.41 -10.13 16.26
N PRO A 40 -15.56 -9.77 17.56
CA PRO A 40 -16.74 -9.09 18.06
C PRO A 40 -16.78 -7.66 17.52
N MET A 41 -17.21 -7.53 16.28
CA MET A 41 -17.52 -6.25 15.69
C MET A 41 -18.89 -5.87 16.21
N GLY A 42 -18.92 -4.90 17.14
CA GLY A 42 -20.13 -4.16 17.41
C GLY A 42 -20.74 -3.78 16.06
N ALA A 43 -21.96 -4.25 15.82
CA ALA A 43 -22.68 -4.08 14.57
C ALA A 43 -22.99 -2.58 14.37
N CYS A 44 -22.00 -1.77 13.99
CA CYS A 44 -22.18 -0.36 13.68
C CYS A 44 -22.92 -0.37 12.32
N PRO A 45 -24.21 0.01 12.26
CA PRO A 45 -25.08 -0.18 11.09
C PRO A 45 -24.67 0.63 9.86
N LEU A 46 -23.60 1.42 9.96
CA LEU A 46 -23.00 2.23 8.91
C LEU A 46 -21.77 1.59 8.25
N LEU A 47 -21.23 0.48 8.80
CA LEU A 47 -20.14 -0.27 8.17
C LEU A 47 -20.73 -1.08 7.00
N LYS A 48 -20.59 -0.56 5.78
CA LYS A 48 -21.02 -1.29 4.57
C LYS A 48 -20.02 -2.37 4.19
N PHE A 49 -18.74 -2.11 4.41
CA PHE A 49 -17.67 -3.06 4.13
C PHE A 49 -17.23 -3.71 5.43
N LYS A 50 -17.19 -5.05 5.47
CA LYS A 50 -16.64 -5.76 6.62
C LYS A 50 -15.10 -5.75 6.52
N PRO A 51 -14.36 -5.66 7.63
CA PRO A 51 -12.91 -5.82 7.63
C PRO A 51 -12.45 -7.12 6.97
N ASN A 52 -13.22 -8.22 7.11
CA ASN A 52 -12.93 -9.51 6.48
C ASN A 52 -12.91 -9.44 4.94
N ASP A 53 -13.66 -8.50 4.34
CA ASP A 53 -13.66 -8.29 2.88
C ASP A 53 -12.30 -7.75 2.39
N PHE A 54 -11.60 -6.99 3.23
CA PHE A 54 -10.25 -6.49 2.95
C PHE A 54 -9.17 -7.48 3.40
N LEU A 55 -9.40 -8.22 4.48
CA LEU A 55 -8.39 -9.10 5.06
C LEU A 55 -7.97 -10.19 4.07
N ARG A 56 -8.92 -10.89 3.43
CA ARG A 56 -8.64 -11.99 2.49
C ARG A 56 -7.71 -11.59 1.33
N PRO A 57 -7.98 -10.50 0.57
CA PRO A 57 -7.07 -10.10 -0.51
C PRO A 57 -5.77 -9.49 0.01
N LEU A 58 -5.76 -8.83 1.17
CA LEU A 58 -4.54 -8.20 1.70
C LEU A 58 -3.59 -9.20 2.37
N GLN A 59 -4.08 -10.35 2.83
CA GLN A 59 -3.27 -11.36 3.51
C GLN A 59 -2.12 -11.86 2.62
N ALA A 60 -2.35 -12.01 1.31
CA ALA A 60 -1.30 -12.36 0.35
C ALA A 60 -0.19 -11.29 0.23
N TYR A 61 -0.47 -10.06 0.66
CA TYR A 61 0.43 -8.91 0.56
C TYR A 61 0.83 -8.35 1.93
N GLU A 62 0.62 -9.10 3.02
CA GLU A 62 0.87 -8.65 4.39
C GLU A 62 2.29 -8.09 4.56
N GLN A 63 3.30 -8.78 4.04
CA GLN A 63 4.69 -8.33 4.09
C GLN A 63 4.92 -6.98 3.40
N TYR A 64 4.22 -6.73 2.28
CA TYR A 64 4.32 -5.45 1.57
C TYR A 64 3.65 -4.33 2.37
N VAL A 65 2.50 -4.61 2.97
CA VAL A 65 1.78 -3.65 3.83
C VAL A 65 2.63 -3.30 5.05
N PHE A 66 3.21 -4.31 5.70
CA PHE A 66 4.11 -4.13 6.85
C PHE A 66 5.32 -3.26 6.49
N ASN A 67 5.96 -3.53 5.35
CA ASN A 67 7.08 -2.73 4.87
C ASN A 67 6.68 -1.29 4.51
N LEU A 68 5.52 -1.12 3.88
CA LEU A 68 4.98 0.20 3.53
C LEU A 68 4.66 1.03 4.77
N GLU A 69 4.03 0.42 5.77
CA GLU A 69 3.73 1.05 7.04
C GLU A 69 5.02 1.45 7.79
N GLY A 70 6.02 0.56 7.81
CA GLY A 70 7.34 0.87 8.35
C GLY A 70 8.04 2.05 7.64
N MET A 71 7.81 2.23 6.33
CA MET A 71 8.30 3.42 5.60
C MET A 71 7.51 4.67 5.97
N LEU A 72 6.18 4.61 5.97
CA LEU A 72 5.30 5.75 6.25
C LEU A 72 5.44 6.27 7.69
N PHE A 73 5.66 5.39 8.67
CA PHE A 73 5.91 5.76 10.07
C PHE A 73 7.37 6.04 10.39
N TRP A 74 8.22 6.19 9.36
CA TRP A 74 9.64 6.54 9.48
C TRP A 74 10.47 5.58 10.34
N ARG A 75 10.00 4.35 10.57
CA ARG A 75 10.81 3.27 11.16
C ARG A 75 11.90 2.80 10.19
N ARG A 76 11.65 2.97 8.88
CA ARG A 76 12.63 2.78 7.79
C ARG A 76 12.95 4.11 7.08
N PRO A 77 13.78 4.99 7.67
CA PRO A 77 14.05 6.28 7.07
C PRO A 77 14.79 6.18 5.73
N ILE A 78 15.69 5.20 5.57
CA ILE A 78 16.49 5.02 4.34
C ILE A 78 15.61 4.75 3.11
N PRO A 79 14.78 3.69 3.06
CA PRO A 79 13.92 3.47 1.91
C PRO A 79 12.85 4.56 1.74
N MET A 80 12.42 5.21 2.83
CA MET A 80 11.53 6.37 2.73
C MET A 80 12.19 7.57 2.03
N VAL A 81 13.45 7.87 2.35
CA VAL A 81 14.23 8.92 1.66
C VAL A 81 14.43 8.57 0.20
N ILE A 82 14.74 7.31 -0.13
CA ILE A 82 14.85 6.85 -1.52
C ILE A 82 13.52 7.06 -2.25
N LEU A 83 12.39 6.67 -1.63
CA LEU A 83 11.05 6.87 -2.18
C LEU A 83 10.76 8.36 -2.45
N LEU A 84 11.08 9.23 -1.48
CA LEU A 84 10.91 10.69 -1.64
C LEU A 84 11.75 11.22 -2.78
N VAL A 85 13.03 10.86 -2.86
CA VAL A 85 13.92 11.28 -3.97
C VAL A 85 13.37 10.83 -5.31
N LEU A 86 12.85 9.61 -5.42
CA LEU A 86 12.23 9.10 -6.65
C LEU A 86 10.96 9.88 -7.02
N VAL A 87 10.09 10.14 -6.06
CA VAL A 87 8.83 10.89 -6.26
C VAL A 87 9.12 12.34 -6.65
N GLU A 88 10.06 13.00 -5.96
CA GLU A 88 10.50 14.36 -6.28
C GLU A 88 11.14 14.44 -7.67
N SER A 89 12.03 13.49 -7.99
CA SER A 89 12.64 13.39 -9.33
C SER A 89 11.59 13.18 -10.42
N PHE A 90 10.56 12.38 -10.13
CA PHE A 90 9.43 12.19 -11.04
C PHE A 90 8.64 13.49 -11.26
N PHE A 91 8.35 14.24 -10.20
CA PHE A 91 7.69 15.55 -10.34
C PHE A 91 8.53 16.56 -11.12
N ILE A 92 9.84 16.63 -10.85
CA ILE A 92 10.78 17.45 -11.62
C ILE A 92 10.74 17.05 -13.09
N PHE A 93 10.78 15.75 -13.39
CA PHE A 93 10.70 15.25 -14.77
C PHE A 93 9.39 15.62 -15.46
N VAL A 94 8.25 15.47 -14.78
CA VAL A 94 6.93 15.85 -15.28
C VAL A 94 6.86 17.35 -15.57
N LYS A 95 7.43 18.17 -14.69
CA LYS A 95 7.45 19.62 -14.85
C LYS A 95 8.33 20.07 -16.01
N CYS A 96 9.56 19.56 -16.09
CA CYS A 96 10.50 19.89 -17.15
C CYS A 96 9.99 19.43 -18.53
N SER A 97 9.34 18.28 -18.60
CA SER A 97 8.79 17.72 -19.84
C SER A 97 7.44 18.33 -20.25
N ASN A 98 6.85 19.20 -19.42
CA ASN A 98 5.50 19.76 -19.61
C ASN A 98 4.45 18.70 -20.00
N LEU A 99 4.50 17.53 -19.33
CA LEU A 99 3.62 16.42 -19.66
C LEU A 99 2.16 16.75 -19.33
N SER A 100 1.25 16.44 -20.26
CA SER A 100 -0.19 16.52 -20.02
C SER A 100 -0.63 15.41 -19.05
N THR A 101 -1.78 15.58 -18.39
CA THR A 101 -2.31 14.60 -17.43
C THR A 101 -2.40 13.19 -18.00
N PHE A 102 -2.85 13.04 -19.24
CA PHE A 102 -2.93 11.72 -19.89
C PHE A 102 -1.55 11.09 -20.10
N ALA A 103 -0.57 11.89 -20.53
CA ALA A 103 0.80 11.41 -20.69
C ALA A 103 1.40 10.95 -19.35
N VAL A 104 1.09 11.66 -18.26
CA VAL A 104 1.49 11.25 -16.89
C VAL A 104 0.84 9.92 -16.51
N VAL A 105 -0.45 9.70 -16.81
CA VAL A 105 -1.11 8.41 -16.52
C VAL A 105 -0.45 7.27 -17.28
N PHE A 106 -0.16 7.42 -18.57
CA PHE A 106 0.55 6.40 -19.34
C PHE A 106 1.98 6.18 -18.84
N LEU A 107 2.67 7.23 -18.43
CA LEU A 107 3.99 7.13 -17.81
C LEU A 107 3.95 6.34 -16.49
N LEU A 108 2.94 6.56 -15.65
CA LEU A 108 2.74 5.79 -14.41
C LEU A 108 2.47 4.31 -14.70
N ILE A 109 1.69 4.01 -15.73
CA ILE A 109 1.45 2.63 -16.18
C ILE A 109 2.77 2.00 -16.65
N ALA A 110 3.56 2.72 -17.46
CA ALA A 110 4.87 2.23 -17.92
C ALA A 110 5.84 1.99 -16.75
N LEU A 111 5.90 2.92 -15.79
CA LEU A 111 6.72 2.78 -14.59
C LEU A 111 6.30 1.60 -13.72
N ARG A 112 5.00 1.30 -13.62
CA ARG A 112 4.52 0.10 -12.93
C ARG A 112 5.10 -1.17 -13.54
N TYR A 113 5.02 -1.31 -14.87
CA TYR A 113 5.58 -2.48 -15.55
C TYR A 113 7.10 -2.56 -15.43
N LEU A 114 7.78 -1.40 -15.51
CA LEU A 114 9.22 -1.34 -15.31
C LEU A 114 9.61 -1.79 -13.89
N ALA A 115 8.89 -1.32 -12.87
CA ALA A 115 9.11 -1.71 -11.49
C ALA A 115 8.88 -3.22 -11.28
N GLU A 116 7.88 -3.80 -11.93
CA GLU A 116 7.63 -5.25 -11.89
C GLU A 116 8.78 -6.05 -12.51
N ILE A 117 9.33 -5.58 -13.65
CA ILE A 117 10.49 -6.22 -14.30
C ILE A 117 11.73 -6.12 -13.39
N VAL A 118 12.01 -4.94 -12.84
CA VAL A 118 13.14 -4.73 -11.93
C VAL A 118 13.00 -5.59 -10.68
N TYR A 119 11.80 -5.70 -10.11
CA TYR A 119 11.55 -6.54 -8.95
C TYR A 119 11.77 -8.02 -9.25
N LYS A 120 11.33 -8.52 -10.42
CA LYS A 120 11.56 -9.91 -10.83
C LYS A 120 13.04 -10.24 -11.01
N GLN A 121 13.86 -9.30 -11.49
CA GLN A 121 15.28 -9.53 -11.73
C GLN A 121 16.15 -9.28 -10.49
N PHE A 122 15.89 -8.20 -9.74
CA PHE A 122 16.77 -7.71 -8.68
C PHE A 122 16.15 -7.82 -7.28
N GLY A 123 14.89 -8.24 -7.16
CA GLY A 123 14.17 -8.28 -5.88
C GLY A 123 14.86 -9.12 -4.81
N ALA A 124 15.48 -10.24 -5.19
CA ALA A 124 16.22 -11.10 -4.27
C ALA A 124 17.45 -10.41 -3.65
N THR A 125 18.07 -9.47 -4.37
CA THR A 125 19.24 -8.72 -3.89
C THR A 125 18.83 -7.42 -3.17
N LEU A 126 17.84 -6.71 -3.71
CA LEU A 126 17.37 -5.44 -3.18
C LEU A 126 16.56 -5.59 -1.89
N GLY A 127 15.78 -6.68 -1.76
CA GLY A 127 14.94 -6.97 -0.61
C GLY A 127 15.68 -6.88 0.74
N PRO A 128 16.73 -7.68 0.98
CA PRO A 128 17.43 -7.68 2.27
C PRO A 128 18.18 -6.38 2.57
N ILE A 129 18.63 -5.65 1.53
CA ILE A 129 19.37 -4.39 1.71
C ILE A 129 18.42 -3.23 2.05
N LEU A 130 17.32 -3.11 1.31
CA LEU A 130 16.34 -2.03 1.51
C LEU A 130 15.40 -2.32 2.68
N PHE A 131 15.13 -3.59 2.94
CA PHE A 131 14.18 -4.02 3.95
C PHE A 131 14.79 -4.97 5.00
N PRO A 132 15.76 -4.52 5.81
CA PRO A 132 16.25 -5.33 6.93
C PRO A 132 15.13 -5.63 7.94
N PRO A 133 15.22 -6.69 8.76
CA PRO A 133 14.24 -6.94 9.82
C PRO A 133 14.18 -5.75 10.80
N ILE A 134 12.98 -5.44 11.28
CA ILE A 134 12.73 -4.29 12.18
C ILE A 134 11.99 -4.76 13.41
N ASP A 135 12.30 -4.10 14.52
CA ASP A 135 11.45 -4.08 15.69
C ASP A 135 10.09 -3.41 15.40
N GLU A 136 9.01 -4.16 15.61
CA GLU A 136 7.62 -3.72 15.43
C GLU A 136 7.25 -2.53 16.34
N GLY A 137 8.08 -2.29 17.38
CA GLY A 137 7.89 -1.25 18.36
C GLY A 137 7.12 -1.76 19.57
N LYS A 138 7.27 -1.07 20.70
CA LYS A 138 6.56 -1.44 21.92
C LYS A 138 5.06 -1.15 21.78
N PRO A 139 4.18 -1.87 22.49
CA PRO A 139 2.74 -1.64 22.41
C PRO A 139 2.32 -0.22 22.81
N GLU A 140 3.13 0.47 23.61
CA GLU A 140 2.89 1.85 24.07
C GLU A 140 3.36 2.93 23.07
N GLU A 141 4.09 2.55 22.03
CA GLU A 141 4.62 3.51 21.04
C GLU A 141 3.56 3.87 20.00
N THR A 142 3.36 5.17 19.76
CA THR A 142 2.38 5.69 18.80
C THR A 142 2.73 5.38 17.34
N ASN A 143 4.03 5.18 17.06
CA ASN A 143 4.58 4.86 15.75
C ASN A 143 4.92 3.36 15.61
N ARG A 144 4.24 2.48 16.35
CA ARG A 144 4.36 1.02 16.18
C ARG A 144 3.78 0.59 14.83
N ILE A 145 4.30 -0.49 14.28
CA ILE A 145 3.73 -1.12 13.09
C ILE A 145 2.53 -1.95 13.56
N TYR A 146 1.34 -1.64 13.06
CA TYR A 146 0.11 -2.34 13.45
C TYR A 146 -0.04 -3.64 12.65
N PRO A 147 -0.63 -4.68 13.25
CA PRO A 147 -0.99 -5.87 12.50
C PRO A 147 -2.08 -5.57 11.46
N LEU A 148 -2.19 -6.44 10.46
CA LEU A 148 -3.06 -6.24 9.30
C LEU A 148 -4.53 -6.03 9.68
N LEU A 149 -5.01 -6.72 10.72
CA LEU A 149 -6.42 -6.70 11.13
C LEU A 149 -6.90 -5.30 11.59
N PRO A 150 -6.24 -4.60 12.55
CA PRO A 150 -6.53 -3.19 12.85
C PRO A 150 -6.49 -2.25 11.64
N MET A 151 -5.56 -2.48 10.70
CA MET A 151 -5.49 -1.68 9.48
C MET A 151 -6.68 -1.93 8.55
N CYS A 152 -7.08 -3.17 8.34
CA CYS A 152 -8.29 -3.52 7.61
C CYS A 152 -9.55 -2.95 8.27
N GLN A 153 -9.60 -2.89 9.61
CA GLN A 153 -10.72 -2.30 10.34
C GLN A 153 -10.79 -0.78 10.15
N ARG A 154 -9.66 -0.07 10.22
CA ARG A 154 -9.59 1.38 9.96
C ARG A 154 -9.91 1.70 8.50
N GLY A 155 -9.38 0.89 7.58
CA GLY A 155 -9.62 1.02 6.14
C GLY A 155 -11.08 0.79 5.77
N SER A 156 -11.70 -0.27 6.30
CA SER A 156 -13.12 -0.58 6.04
C SER A 156 -14.06 0.50 6.56
N TYR A 157 -13.72 1.08 7.72
CA TYR A 157 -14.42 2.23 8.27
C TYR A 157 -14.32 3.44 7.35
N LEU A 158 -13.11 3.83 6.95
CA LEU A 158 -12.88 4.98 6.08
C LEU A 158 -13.60 4.82 4.72
N CYS A 159 -13.47 3.64 4.10
CA CYS A 159 -14.16 3.31 2.85
C CYS A 159 -15.69 3.38 3.00
N SER A 160 -16.24 2.92 4.13
CA SER A 160 -17.67 2.99 4.39
C SER A 160 -18.17 4.43 4.52
N VAL A 161 -17.40 5.30 5.20
CA VAL A 161 -17.76 6.72 5.32
C VAL A 161 -17.70 7.43 3.96
N ILE A 162 -16.62 7.20 3.19
CA ILE A 162 -16.50 7.75 1.83
C ILE A 162 -17.66 7.29 0.96
N TYR A 163 -18.01 6.01 1.00
CA TYR A 163 -19.13 5.46 0.24
C TYR A 163 -20.46 6.13 0.60
N ASN A 164 -20.74 6.31 1.90
CA ASN A 164 -21.96 6.97 2.36
C ASN A 164 -22.00 8.43 1.91
N LYS A 165 -20.88 9.16 1.97
CA LYS A 165 -20.79 10.53 1.46
C LYS A 165 -21.00 10.63 -0.05
N ILE A 166 -20.41 9.73 -0.83
CA ILE A 166 -20.65 9.67 -2.27
C ILE A 166 -22.13 9.38 -2.55
N LYS A 167 -22.76 8.47 -1.79
CA LYS A 167 -24.19 8.16 -1.93
C LYS A 167 -25.07 9.37 -1.59
N GLU A 168 -24.76 10.10 -0.51
CA GLU A 168 -25.44 11.35 -0.14
C GLU A 168 -25.33 12.40 -1.26
N ILE A 169 -24.12 12.60 -1.80
CA ILE A 169 -23.87 13.53 -2.92
C ILE A 169 -24.65 13.09 -4.16
N LYS A 170 -24.61 11.80 -4.51
CA LYS A 170 -25.34 11.27 -5.66
C LYS A 170 -26.85 11.44 -5.50
N ALA A 171 -27.38 11.22 -4.29
CA ALA A 171 -28.78 11.46 -3.99
C ALA A 171 -29.14 12.94 -4.12
N ALA A 172 -28.31 13.84 -3.58
CA ALA A 172 -28.50 15.29 -3.72
C ALA A 172 -28.44 15.75 -5.20
N LEU A 173 -27.57 15.15 -6.01
CA LEU A 173 -27.47 15.43 -7.45
C LEU A 173 -28.67 14.90 -8.25
N SER A 174 -29.27 13.79 -7.81
CA SER A 174 -30.44 13.20 -8.48
C SER A 174 -31.73 14.03 -8.32
N GLN A 175 -31.76 14.97 -7.38
CA GLN A 175 -32.85 15.92 -7.19
C GLN A 175 -32.36 17.35 -7.50
N PRO A 176 -32.21 17.71 -8.79
CA PRO A 176 -31.69 19.01 -9.19
C PRO A 176 -32.70 20.11 -8.81
N THR A 177 -32.50 20.70 -7.63
CA THR A 177 -33.14 21.97 -7.27
C THR A 177 -32.24 23.12 -7.71
N THR A 178 -32.83 24.28 -8.03
CA THR A 178 -32.10 25.48 -8.47
C THR A 178 -30.97 25.86 -7.50
N LYS A 179 -31.17 25.62 -6.20
CA LYS A 179 -30.13 25.83 -5.17
C LYS A 179 -28.96 24.87 -5.33
N THR A 180 -29.21 23.57 -5.51
CA THR A 180 -28.15 22.56 -5.72
C THR A 180 -27.35 22.84 -6.99
N THR A 181 -28.02 23.23 -8.09
CA THR A 181 -27.35 23.61 -9.34
C THR A 181 -26.48 24.86 -9.16
N LEU A 182 -26.95 25.87 -8.43
CA LEU A 182 -26.16 27.07 -8.14
C LEU A 182 -24.92 26.74 -7.29
N TYR A 183 -25.06 25.91 -6.26
CA TYR A 183 -23.92 25.45 -5.46
C TYR A 183 -22.93 24.64 -6.30
N ALA A 184 -23.41 23.71 -7.13
CA ALA A 184 -22.57 22.92 -8.02
C ALA A 184 -21.82 23.79 -9.02
N ALA A 185 -22.50 24.78 -9.63
CA ALA A 185 -21.88 25.75 -10.53
C ALA A 185 -20.83 26.62 -9.81
N GLY A 186 -21.13 27.04 -8.58
CA GLY A 186 -20.19 27.79 -7.74
C GLY A 186 -18.94 26.98 -7.41
N VAL A 187 -19.09 25.73 -6.98
CA VAL A 187 -17.97 24.82 -6.67
C VAL A 187 -17.17 24.50 -7.93
N ALA A 188 -17.82 24.24 -9.07
CA ALA A 188 -17.14 23.99 -10.34
C ALA A 188 -16.36 25.21 -10.82
N SER A 189 -16.94 26.42 -10.72
CA SER A 189 -16.29 27.67 -11.11
C SER A 189 -15.11 28.01 -10.19
N ALA A 190 -15.28 27.84 -8.88
CA ALA A 190 -14.19 27.99 -7.91
C ALA A 190 -13.07 26.97 -8.15
N GLY A 191 -13.42 25.71 -8.43
CA GLY A 191 -12.47 24.67 -8.80
C GLY A 191 -11.71 25.01 -10.08
N PHE A 192 -12.39 25.51 -11.12
CA PHE A 192 -11.76 25.97 -12.34
C PHE A 192 -10.75 27.09 -12.08
N LEU A 193 -11.15 28.15 -11.35
CA LEU A 193 -10.24 29.25 -11.00
C LEU A 193 -9.06 28.78 -10.15
N PHE A 194 -9.31 27.90 -9.19
CA PHE A 194 -8.27 27.32 -8.34
C PHE A 194 -7.25 26.54 -9.18
N PHE A 195 -7.69 25.60 -10.02
CA PHE A 195 -6.80 24.82 -10.87
C PHE A 195 -6.14 25.65 -11.97
N TRP A 196 -6.76 26.75 -12.39
CA TRP A 196 -6.18 27.70 -13.31
C TRP A 196 -5.03 28.49 -12.68
N VAL A 197 -5.21 29.00 -11.46
CA VAL A 197 -4.21 29.83 -10.75
C VAL A 197 -3.09 28.98 -10.14
N VAL A 198 -3.44 27.95 -9.39
CA VAL A 198 -2.46 27.07 -8.71
C VAL A 198 -1.78 26.14 -9.72
N GLY A 199 -2.46 25.83 -10.82
CA GLY A 199 -2.06 24.76 -11.71
C GLY A 199 -2.33 23.39 -11.09
N THR A 200 -2.60 22.39 -11.93
CA THR A 200 -2.75 21.01 -11.47
C THR A 200 -1.45 20.45 -10.90
N PHE A 201 -0.30 20.94 -11.35
CA PHE A 201 1.02 20.46 -10.92
C PHE A 201 1.26 20.70 -9.42
N TRP A 202 1.19 21.95 -8.95
CA TRP A 202 1.50 22.30 -7.56
C TRP A 202 0.53 21.66 -6.58
N PHE A 203 -0.75 21.59 -6.93
CA PHE A 203 -1.75 20.91 -6.12
C PHE A 203 -1.41 19.42 -5.94
N ASN A 204 -1.12 18.70 -7.03
CA ASN A 204 -0.75 17.29 -6.95
C ASN A 204 0.59 17.08 -6.23
N PHE A 205 1.57 17.96 -6.46
CA PHE A 205 2.87 17.93 -5.79
C PHE A 205 2.72 18.03 -4.26
N VAL A 206 1.96 19.02 -3.78
CA VAL A 206 1.70 19.20 -2.35
C VAL A 206 0.89 18.03 -1.80
N LEU A 207 -0.13 17.57 -2.54
CA LEU A 207 -0.99 16.47 -2.09
C LEU A 207 -0.21 15.17 -1.92
N VAL A 208 0.62 14.79 -2.89
CA VAL A 208 1.42 13.55 -2.81
C VAL A 208 2.44 13.64 -1.68
N ASN A 209 3.13 14.77 -1.53
CA ASN A 209 4.05 14.98 -0.42
C ASN A 209 3.34 14.95 0.94
N LEU A 210 2.15 15.54 1.04
CA LEU A 210 1.35 15.51 2.25
C LEU A 210 0.90 14.08 2.58
N VAL A 211 0.47 13.28 1.59
CA VAL A 211 0.10 11.87 1.80
C VAL A 211 1.30 11.02 2.23
N LEU A 212 2.50 11.28 1.70
CA LEU A 212 3.71 10.53 2.03
C LEU A 212 4.31 10.92 3.39
N LEU A 213 4.30 12.22 3.73
CA LEU A 213 4.98 12.74 4.92
C LEU A 213 4.04 12.86 6.13
N ALA A 214 2.76 13.16 5.93
CA ALA A 214 1.85 13.41 7.05
C ALA A 214 1.69 12.22 7.99
N PRO A 215 1.56 10.95 7.55
CA PRO A 215 1.44 9.82 8.47
C PRO A 215 2.62 9.72 9.44
N GLY A 216 3.85 9.91 8.95
CA GLY A 216 5.06 9.86 9.77
C GLY A 216 5.16 11.03 10.74
N ILE A 217 4.84 12.25 10.30
CA ILE A 217 4.87 13.45 11.15
C ILE A 217 3.80 13.36 12.24
N VAL A 218 2.57 12.98 11.87
CA VAL A 218 1.41 12.96 12.78
C VAL A 218 1.54 11.86 13.83
N MET A 219 2.08 10.68 13.47
CA MET A 219 2.25 9.57 14.39
C MET A 219 3.55 9.63 15.21
N HIS A 220 4.39 10.64 14.98
CA HIS A 220 5.63 10.82 15.75
C HIS A 220 5.31 11.09 17.23
N PRO A 221 5.96 10.40 18.19
CA PRO A 221 5.59 10.46 19.62
C PRO A 221 5.65 11.86 20.23
N GLN A 222 6.50 12.75 19.69
CA GLN A 222 6.58 14.14 20.15
C GLN A 222 5.44 15.04 19.61
N VAL A 223 4.83 14.65 18.49
CA VAL A 223 3.82 15.44 17.78
C VAL A 223 2.42 14.92 18.05
N PHE A 224 2.28 13.60 18.20
CA PHE A 224 1.00 12.92 18.39
C PHE A 224 0.15 13.53 19.51
N PRO A 225 0.65 13.87 20.72
CA PRO A 225 -0.17 14.45 21.78
C PRO A 225 -0.83 15.79 21.40
N TYR A 226 -0.19 16.56 20.51
CA TYR A 226 -0.74 17.82 20.02
C TYR A 226 -1.74 17.61 18.87
N CYS A 227 -1.56 16.57 18.07
CA CYS A 227 -2.44 16.24 16.94
C CYS A 227 -3.66 15.41 17.35
N GLU A 228 -3.53 14.58 18.38
CA GLU A 228 -4.57 13.68 18.89
C GLU A 228 -5.95 14.34 19.05
N PRO A 229 -6.12 15.50 19.71
CA PRO A 229 -7.44 16.11 19.86
C PRO A 229 -8.06 16.51 18.51
N TYR A 230 -7.24 16.91 17.54
CA TYR A 230 -7.72 17.26 16.19
C TYR A 230 -8.07 16.01 15.39
N ILE A 231 -7.28 14.94 15.52
CA ILE A 231 -7.58 13.64 14.89
C ILE A 231 -8.87 13.08 15.47
N LEU A 232 -9.05 13.11 16.79
CA LEU A 232 -10.27 12.66 17.45
C LEU A 232 -11.49 13.52 17.05
N LYS A 233 -11.33 14.84 16.94
CA LYS A 233 -12.39 15.73 16.46
C LYS A 233 -12.74 15.46 15.00
N PHE A 234 -11.74 15.25 14.15
CA PHE A 234 -11.91 14.90 12.75
C PHE A 234 -12.58 13.53 12.61
N ALA A 235 -12.06 12.53 13.31
CA ALA A 235 -12.64 11.19 13.39
C ALA A 235 -14.04 11.20 13.99
N GLY A 236 -14.38 12.15 14.88
CA GLY A 236 -15.72 12.37 15.39
C GLY A 236 -16.64 13.07 14.38
N SER A 237 -16.11 13.95 13.53
CA SER A 237 -16.86 14.63 12.46
C SER A 237 -17.15 13.74 11.24
N ILE A 238 -16.21 12.85 10.94
CA ILE A 238 -16.33 11.75 9.97
C ILE A 238 -17.00 10.54 10.64
N GLY A 239 -17.02 10.56 11.97
CA GLY A 239 -17.61 9.63 12.91
C GLY A 239 -19.02 9.23 12.52
N CYS A 240 -19.29 7.93 12.58
CA CYS A 240 -20.66 7.45 12.68
C CYS A 240 -21.34 8.18 13.86
N PRO A 241 -22.45 8.92 13.64
CA PRO A 241 -23.12 9.67 14.70
C PRO A 241 -23.62 8.78 15.85
N TYR A 242 -23.69 7.46 15.63
CA TYR A 242 -24.10 6.45 16.60
C TYR A 242 -22.93 5.80 17.36
N CYS A 243 -21.70 5.91 16.85
CA CYS A 243 -20.51 5.31 17.43
C CYS A 243 -19.62 6.40 18.10
N LYS A 244 -20.24 7.50 18.62
CA LYS A 244 -19.55 8.52 19.44
C LYS A 244 -18.95 7.84 20.66
N PRO A 245 -17.61 7.88 20.85
CA PRO A 245 -17.06 7.54 22.15
C PRO A 245 -17.61 8.58 23.14
N LYS A 246 -18.22 8.12 24.24
CA LYS A 246 -18.40 8.98 25.40
C LYS A 246 -17.00 9.24 25.94
N PHE A 247 -16.42 10.38 25.56
CA PHE A 247 -15.27 10.92 26.27
C PHE A 247 -15.87 11.66 27.47
N ASP A 248 -15.96 10.96 28.60
CA ASP A 248 -16.23 11.57 29.91
C ASP A 248 -14.97 12.30 30.41
#